data_AF-A0AA85JUQ9-F1
#
_entry.id   AF-A0AA85JUQ9-F1
#
_cell.length_a   1.000
_cell.length_b   1.000
_cell.length_c   1.000
_cell.angle_alpha   90.00
_cell.angle_beta   90.00
_cell.angle_gamma   90.00
#
_symmetry.space_group_name_H-M   'P 1'
#
loop_
_entity.id
_entity.type
_entity.pdbx_description
1 polymer ?
#
loop_
_entity_poly.entity_id
_entity_poly.type
_entity_poly.pdbx_seq_one_letter_code
_entity_poly.pdbx_strand_id
1 'polypeptide(L)'
;MDQGASQLYANISFIVHVLSVKVNVFPPRFTKHPALFSGWIQENQPSGSFVYSERSLKSKLKLDAMDSEGLNVFYTIIGGSGFGLFNIDNDGYVYSMRELDAEAVQDEDGYWLVVYAVESFHHARRSRSNPQMLRIDNKLT
;
A
#
# COMPACT_ATOMS: atom_id res chain seq x y z
N MET A 1 -62.13 2.39 -2.50
CA MET A 1 -62.40 3.70 -3.13
C MET A 1 -62.28 4.75 -2.04
N ASP A 2 -61.55 5.86 -2.14
CA ASP A 2 -60.55 6.33 -3.12
C ASP A 2 -59.77 7.52 -2.48
N GLN A 3 -58.49 7.81 -2.74
CA GLN A 3 -57.45 7.14 -3.54
C GLN A 3 -56.07 7.33 -2.85
N GLY A 4 -54.93 7.12 -3.53
CA GLY A 4 -53.58 7.23 -2.94
C GLY A 4 -53.02 8.66 -2.86
N ALA A 5 -52.36 9.01 -1.74
CA ALA A 5 -51.64 10.27 -1.61
C ALA A 5 -50.39 10.26 -2.52
N SER A 6 -50.31 11.20 -3.46
CA SER A 6 -49.23 11.24 -4.45
C SER A 6 -47.88 11.50 -3.79
N GLN A 7 -46.92 10.60 -4.00
CA GLN A 7 -45.55 10.79 -3.51
C GLN A 7 -44.88 11.95 -4.25
N LEU A 8 -44.43 12.96 -3.49
CA LEU A 8 -43.69 14.10 -4.03
C LEU A 8 -42.25 13.69 -4.29
N TYR A 9 -41.90 13.49 -5.56
CA TYR A 9 -40.53 13.30 -6.00
C TYR A 9 -39.95 14.62 -6.52
N ALA A 10 -38.76 14.98 -6.03
CA ALA A 10 -37.98 16.10 -6.55
C ALA A 10 -36.73 15.57 -7.25
N ASN A 11 -36.54 15.94 -8.52
CA ASN A 11 -35.34 15.60 -9.26
C ASN A 11 -34.22 16.58 -8.90
N ILE A 12 -33.07 16.06 -8.48
CA ILE A 12 -31.85 16.84 -8.19
C ILE A 12 -30.83 16.65 -9.31
N SER A 13 -30.22 17.75 -9.77
CA SER A 13 -29.12 17.70 -10.73
C SER A 13 -27.81 17.25 -10.05
N PHE A 14 -27.11 16.30 -10.64
CA PHE A 14 -25.73 15.96 -10.27
C PHE A 14 -24.82 16.04 -11.50
N ILE A 15 -23.53 16.32 -11.26
CA ILE A 15 -22.51 16.43 -12.32
C ILE A 15 -21.55 15.24 -12.15
N VAL A 16 -21.34 14.49 -13.23
CA VAL A 16 -20.34 13.42 -13.29
C VAL A 16 -19.11 13.92 -14.03
N HIS A 17 -18.00 14.06 -13.32
CA HIS A 17 -16.70 14.31 -13.95
C HIS A 17 -16.08 12.97 -14.38
N VAL A 18 -16.18 12.64 -15.66
CA VAL A 18 -15.48 11.49 -16.26
C VAL A 18 -14.08 11.95 -16.69
N LEU A 19 -13.05 11.31 -16.14
CA LEU A 19 -11.65 11.55 -16.50
C LEU A 19 -11.07 10.28 -17.15
N SER A 20 -10.34 10.46 -18.26
CA SER A 20 -9.60 9.37 -18.90
C SER A 20 -8.51 8.83 -17.96
N VAL A 21 -8.42 7.51 -17.84
CA VAL A 21 -7.35 6.84 -17.09
C VAL A 21 -6.11 6.77 -17.97
N LYS A 22 -5.00 7.39 -17.55
CA LYS A 22 -3.68 7.07 -18.13
C LYS A 22 -3.29 5.68 -17.60
N VAL A 23 -3.27 4.69 -18.50
CA VAL A 23 -2.65 3.38 -18.21
C VAL A 23 -1.16 3.52 -18.46
N ASN A 24 -0.35 3.12 -17.49
CA ASN A 24 1.10 3.00 -17.67
C ASN A 24 1.40 1.74 -18.49
N VAL A 25 2.02 1.91 -19.65
CA VAL A 25 2.32 0.79 -20.57
C VAL A 25 3.60 0.06 -20.15
N PHE A 26 4.45 0.72 -19.38
CA PHE A 26 5.69 0.19 -18.83
C PHE A 26 5.68 0.25 -17.30
N PRO A 27 4.83 -0.55 -16.63
CA PRO A 27 4.68 -0.52 -15.17
C PRO A 27 6.00 -0.79 -14.44
N PRO A 28 6.15 -0.33 -13.18
CA PRO A 28 7.39 -0.46 -12.42
C PRO A 28 7.95 -1.88 -12.41
N ARG A 29 9.27 -2.00 -12.61
CA ARG A 29 10.00 -3.27 -12.63
C ARG A 29 11.13 -3.24 -11.60
N PHE A 30 11.20 -4.26 -10.75
CA PHE A 30 12.36 -4.47 -9.88
C PHE A 30 13.62 -4.63 -10.70
N THR A 31 14.69 -3.92 -10.35
CA THR A 31 15.98 -3.93 -11.05
C THR A 31 16.66 -5.31 -10.99
N LYS A 32 16.34 -6.13 -9.99
CA LYS A 32 16.80 -7.52 -9.86
C LYS A 32 15.87 -8.48 -10.63
N HIS A 33 16.45 -9.33 -11.46
CA HIS A 33 15.73 -10.33 -12.26
C HIS A 33 16.32 -11.74 -12.06
N PRO A 34 15.53 -12.73 -11.56
CA PRO A 34 14.19 -12.58 -11.01
C PRO A 34 14.19 -11.71 -9.73
N ALA A 35 13.02 -11.17 -9.37
CA ALA A 35 12.85 -10.28 -8.21
C ALA A 35 12.84 -11.04 -6.87
N LEU A 36 13.82 -11.91 -6.66
CA LEU A 36 14.00 -12.72 -5.45
C LEU A 36 15.03 -12.05 -4.55
N PHE A 37 14.65 -11.75 -3.32
CA PHE A 37 15.48 -11.10 -2.32
C PHE A 37 15.55 -11.96 -1.07
N SER A 38 16.70 -11.95 -0.40
CA SER A 38 16.93 -12.63 0.88
C SER A 38 17.43 -11.59 1.86
N GLY A 39 17.05 -11.74 3.12
CA GLY A 39 17.40 -10.77 4.15
C GLY A 39 17.60 -11.43 5.51
N TRP A 40 18.26 -10.69 6.38
CA TRP A 40 18.53 -11.06 7.76
C TRP A 40 18.10 -9.92 8.68
N ILE A 41 17.41 -10.24 9.76
CA ILE A 41 17.08 -9.30 10.82
C ILE A 41 17.39 -9.97 12.15
N GLN A 42 17.85 -9.18 13.12
CA GLN A 42 18.07 -9.66 14.48
C GLN A 42 16.74 -9.55 15.25
N GLU A 43 16.37 -10.62 15.95
CA GLU A 43 15.24 -10.63 16.88
C GLU A 43 15.50 -9.76 18.11
N ASN A 44 14.47 -9.56 18.94
CA ASN A 44 14.54 -8.77 20.18
C ASN A 44 15.09 -7.34 19.95
N GLN A 45 14.99 -6.83 18.72
CA GLN A 45 15.32 -5.45 18.35
C GLN A 45 14.04 -4.60 18.28
N PRO A 46 14.09 -3.30 18.65
CA PRO A 46 12.93 -2.42 18.70
C PRO A 46 12.20 -2.31 17.35
N SER A 47 10.92 -1.93 17.39
CA SER A 47 10.17 -1.53 16.19
C SER A 47 10.93 -0.48 15.38
N GLY A 48 10.91 -0.61 14.04
CA GLY A 48 11.69 0.22 13.12
C GLY A 48 13.06 -0.37 12.76
N SER A 49 13.40 -1.57 13.26
CA SER A 49 14.68 -2.22 12.95
C SER A 49 14.70 -2.72 11.51
N PHE A 50 15.79 -2.43 10.80
CA PHE A 50 15.92 -2.76 9.38
C PHE A 50 16.22 -4.24 9.15
N VAL A 51 15.76 -4.75 8.01
CA VAL A 51 16.27 -5.99 7.43
C VAL A 51 17.57 -5.66 6.69
N TYR A 52 18.53 -6.59 6.70
CA TYR A 52 19.86 -6.46 6.10
C TYR A 52 20.05 -7.44 4.95
N SER A 53 20.85 -7.07 3.95
CA SER A 53 21.15 -7.89 2.77
C SER A 53 22.27 -8.91 3.01
N GLU A 54 22.79 -9.02 4.24
CA GLU A 54 23.81 -9.97 4.66
C GLU A 54 23.69 -10.28 6.17
N ARG A 55 24.13 -11.47 6.59
CA ARG A 55 24.32 -11.81 8.02
C ARG A 55 25.31 -10.91 8.76
N SER A 56 26.12 -10.13 8.03
CA SER A 56 27.06 -9.15 8.60
C SER A 56 26.37 -7.94 9.24
N LEU A 57 25.08 -7.73 8.94
CA LEU A 57 24.26 -6.59 9.35
C LEU A 57 24.88 -5.21 9.00
N LYS A 58 25.73 -5.15 7.97
CA LYS A 58 26.37 -3.89 7.52
C LYS A 58 25.55 -3.14 6.47
N SER A 59 24.86 -3.88 5.60
CA SER A 59 24.12 -3.34 4.46
C SER A 59 22.63 -3.61 4.64
N LYS A 60 21.80 -2.57 4.66
CA LYS A 60 20.34 -2.72 4.73
C LYS A 60 19.81 -3.35 3.44
N LEU A 61 18.80 -4.21 3.55
CA LEU A 61 18.09 -4.73 2.40
C LEU A 61 17.28 -3.61 1.77
N LYS A 62 17.69 -3.19 0.57
CA LYS A 62 16.97 -2.23 -0.27
C LYS A 62 16.34 -3.00 -1.44
N LEU A 63 15.04 -2.87 -1.61
CA LEU A 63 14.37 -3.21 -2.85
C LEU A 63 14.51 -2.01 -3.80
N ASP A 64 14.85 -2.30 -5.05
CA ASP A 64 15.02 -1.27 -6.08
C ASP A 64 14.18 -1.65 -7.31
N ALA A 65 13.37 -0.70 -7.75
CA ALA A 65 12.50 -0.82 -8.90
C ALA A 65 12.41 0.53 -9.62
N MET A 66 12.37 0.48 -10.95
CA MET A 66 12.29 1.64 -11.81
C MET A 66 11.07 1.59 -12.72
N ASP A 67 10.55 2.77 -13.04
CA ASP A 67 9.50 2.98 -14.03
C ASP A 67 10.12 3.70 -15.23
N SER A 68 10.03 3.13 -16.43
CA SER A 68 10.68 3.71 -17.61
C SER A 68 9.94 4.91 -18.19
N GLU A 69 8.72 5.22 -17.72
CA GLU A 69 8.05 6.50 -18.00
C GLU A 69 8.47 7.60 -17.01
N GLY A 70 9.35 7.29 -16.04
CA GLY A 70 9.89 8.24 -15.05
C GLY A 70 8.92 8.57 -13.91
N LEU A 71 7.91 7.73 -13.67
CA LEU A 71 6.98 7.90 -12.55
C LEU A 71 7.63 7.48 -11.23
N ASN A 72 7.30 8.17 -10.12
CA ASN A 72 7.78 7.74 -8.81
C ASN A 72 7.17 6.37 -8.46
N VAL A 73 8.05 5.47 -8.02
CA VAL A 73 7.72 4.11 -7.56
C VAL A 73 7.54 4.12 -6.05
N PHE A 74 6.50 3.45 -5.58
CA PHE A 74 6.22 3.16 -4.18
C PHE A 74 6.18 1.65 -3.97
N TYR A 75 6.60 1.19 -2.80
CA TYR A 75 6.58 -0.21 -2.45
C TYR A 75 5.44 -0.50 -1.47
N THR A 76 4.81 -1.67 -1.61
CA THR A 76 3.77 -2.13 -0.68
C THR A 76 3.86 -3.62 -0.50
N ILE A 77 3.94 -4.06 0.76
CA ILE A 77 3.81 -5.47 1.12
C ILE A 77 2.32 -5.83 1.00
N ILE A 78 2.00 -6.89 0.28
CA ILE A 78 0.63 -7.33 -0.01
C ILE A 78 0.30 -8.74 0.49
N GLY A 79 1.27 -9.45 1.07
CA GLY A 79 1.11 -10.79 1.59
C GLY A 79 2.43 -11.40 2.07
N GLY A 80 2.40 -12.70 2.37
CA GLY A 80 3.49 -13.42 3.04
C GLY A 80 3.28 -13.54 4.55
N SER A 81 3.99 -14.45 5.23
CA SER A 81 3.87 -14.64 6.69
C SER A 81 4.37 -13.44 7.50
N GLY A 82 5.27 -12.63 6.94
CA GLY A 82 5.69 -11.36 7.53
C GLY A 82 4.70 -10.19 7.35
N PHE A 83 3.54 -10.39 6.71
CA PHE A 83 2.56 -9.33 6.47
C PHE A 83 2.01 -8.74 7.79
N GLY A 84 2.13 -7.42 7.96
CA GLY A 84 1.76 -6.71 9.20
C GLY A 84 2.75 -6.86 10.36
N LEU A 85 3.84 -7.61 10.16
CA LEU A 85 5.02 -7.66 11.03
C LEU A 85 6.16 -6.80 10.47
N PHE A 86 6.23 -6.68 9.14
CA PHE A 86 7.18 -5.82 8.42
C PHE A 86 6.45 -4.72 7.65
N ASN A 87 7.19 -3.67 7.32
CA ASN A 87 6.82 -2.65 6.36
C ASN A 87 8.01 -2.28 5.46
N ILE A 88 7.77 -1.48 4.44
CA ILE A 88 8.78 -0.95 3.52
C ILE A 88 8.61 0.56 3.39
N ASP A 89 9.71 1.31 3.37
CA ASP A 89 9.68 2.77 3.17
C ASP A 89 9.68 3.16 1.67
N ASN A 90 9.56 4.46 1.41
CA ASN A 90 9.55 5.00 0.04
C ASN A 90 10.90 4.81 -0.67
N ASP A 91 12.00 4.68 0.08
CA ASP A 91 13.33 4.41 -0.47
C ASP A 91 13.53 2.90 -0.74
N GLY A 92 12.59 2.04 -0.35
CA GLY A 92 12.62 0.60 -0.58
C GLY A 92 13.31 -0.22 0.51
N TYR A 93 13.62 0.36 1.67
CA TYR A 93 14.18 -0.39 2.79
C TYR A 93 13.08 -1.10 3.58
N VAL A 94 13.30 -2.39 3.86
CA VAL A 94 12.38 -3.21 4.68
C VAL A 94 12.74 -3.10 6.16
N TYR A 95 11.75 -2.96 7.04
CA TYR A 95 11.93 -2.85 8.49
C TYR A 95 10.78 -3.51 9.27
N SER A 96 11.01 -3.85 10.54
CA SER A 96 10.00 -4.43 11.44
C SER A 96 9.04 -3.37 11.99
N MET A 97 7.76 -3.72 12.16
CA MET A 97 6.73 -2.88 12.79
C MET A 97 6.56 -3.16 14.29
N ARG A 98 7.36 -4.07 14.84
CA ARG A 98 7.37 -4.50 16.24
C ARG A 98 8.68 -5.23 16.55
N GLU A 99 8.88 -5.54 17.81
CA GLU A 99 9.92 -6.49 18.23
C GLU A 99 9.56 -7.89 17.71
N LEU A 100 10.55 -8.59 17.16
CA LEU A 100 10.39 -9.93 16.60
C LEU A 100 10.93 -10.97 17.58
N ASP A 101 10.23 -12.09 17.60
CA ASP A 101 10.53 -13.34 18.31
C ASP A 101 10.80 -14.39 17.21
N ALA A 102 11.94 -15.08 17.26
CA ALA A 102 12.32 -16.07 16.25
C ALA A 102 11.61 -17.42 16.46
N GLU A 103 11.33 -17.81 17.71
CA GLU A 103 10.55 -19.00 18.05
C GLU A 103 9.07 -18.88 17.69
N ALA A 104 8.54 -17.66 17.55
CA ALA A 104 7.17 -17.40 17.09
C ALA A 104 6.94 -17.59 15.57
N VAL A 105 7.99 -17.87 14.80
CA VAL A 105 7.89 -18.06 13.35
C VAL A 105 7.28 -19.42 13.01
N GLN A 106 6.27 -19.44 12.14
CA GLN A 106 5.56 -20.67 11.75
C GLN A 106 6.17 -21.38 10.53
N ASP A 107 6.92 -20.68 9.70
CA ASP A 107 7.59 -21.22 8.50
C ASP A 107 9.04 -21.62 8.82
N GLU A 108 9.48 -22.82 8.41
CA GLU A 108 10.84 -23.34 8.67
C GLU A 108 11.96 -22.46 8.06
N ASP A 109 11.68 -21.78 6.95
CA ASP A 109 12.61 -20.90 6.23
C ASP A 109 12.63 -19.44 6.75
N GLY A 110 11.83 -19.12 7.76
CA GLY A 110 11.67 -17.75 8.26
C GLY A 110 10.52 -16.97 7.61
N TYR A 111 10.40 -15.68 7.95
CA TYR A 111 9.38 -14.80 7.36
C TYR A 111 9.59 -14.59 5.85
N TRP A 112 8.53 -14.73 5.06
CA TRP A 112 8.50 -14.32 3.65
C TRP A 112 7.50 -13.19 3.41
N LEU A 113 7.73 -12.44 2.33
CA LEU A 113 6.97 -11.24 1.96
C LEU A 113 6.67 -11.24 0.46
N VAL A 114 5.45 -10.85 0.09
CA VAL A 114 5.10 -10.49 -1.30
C VAL A 114 5.03 -8.97 -1.39
N VAL A 115 5.82 -8.37 -2.27
CA VAL A 115 5.92 -6.92 -2.43
C VAL A 115 5.57 -6.52 -3.85
N TYR A 116 4.71 -5.50 -3.99
CA TYR A 116 4.49 -4.80 -5.25
C TYR A 116 5.28 -3.50 -5.29
N ALA A 117 5.85 -3.20 -6.45
CA ALA A 117 6.23 -1.86 -6.86
C ALA A 117 5.05 -1.25 -7.63
N VAL A 118 4.56 -0.08 -7.21
CA VAL A 118 3.39 0.60 -7.80
C VAL A 118 3.70 2.07 -8.06
N GLU A 119 3.05 2.65 -9.07
CA GLU A 119 3.27 4.06 -9.41
C GLU A 119 2.33 5.02 -8.66
N SER A 120 2.71 6.29 -8.65
CA SER A 120 2.10 7.42 -7.93
C SER A 120 0.57 7.52 -8.00
N PHE A 121 -0.04 7.38 -9.18
CA PHE A 121 -1.48 7.60 -9.38
C PHE A 121 -2.32 6.50 -8.71
N HIS A 122 -1.80 5.29 -8.55
CA HIS A 122 -2.44 4.22 -7.77
C HIS A 122 -2.31 4.47 -6.25
N HIS A 123 -1.15 4.94 -5.77
CA HIS A 123 -0.94 5.18 -4.35
C HIS A 123 -1.78 6.38 -3.82
N ALA A 124 -1.82 7.48 -4.58
CA ALA A 124 -2.57 8.69 -4.20
C ALA A 124 -4.08 8.47 -4.02
N ARG A 125 -4.67 7.47 -4.71
CA ARG A 125 -6.09 7.11 -4.56
C ARG A 125 -6.41 6.42 -3.23
N ARG A 126 -5.49 5.64 -2.64
CA ARG A 126 -5.71 5.01 -1.33
C ARG A 126 -5.65 6.03 -0.19
N SER A 127 -4.68 6.95 -0.24
CA SER A 127 -4.46 7.97 0.80
C SER A 127 -5.62 8.98 0.93
N ARG A 128 -6.37 9.27 -0.14
CA ARG A 128 -7.48 10.24 -0.11
C ARG A 128 -8.81 9.71 0.44
N SER A 129 -8.85 8.51 1.01
CA SER A 129 -10.08 7.91 1.59
C SER A 129 -10.41 8.42 3.01
N ASN A 130 -10.43 9.74 3.21
CA ASN A 130 -11.03 10.35 4.40
C ASN A 130 -12.34 11.06 4.02
N PRO A 131 -13.52 10.46 4.27
CA PRO A 131 -14.79 11.09 3.96
C PRO A 131 -15.06 12.23 4.95
N GLN A 132 -14.66 13.45 4.60
CA GLN A 132 -15.18 14.62 5.30
C GLN A 132 -16.70 14.66 5.12
N MET A 133 -17.40 14.42 6.22
CA MET A 133 -18.85 14.38 6.31
C MET A 133 -19.43 15.76 5.94
N LEU A 134 -19.87 15.90 4.69
CA LEU A 134 -20.57 17.10 4.21
C LEU A 134 -21.90 17.24 4.96
N ARG A 135 -21.89 18.08 5.99
CA ARG A 135 -23.07 18.44 6.77
C ARG A 135 -23.90 19.43 5.95
N ILE A 136 -25.01 18.95 5.37
CA ILE A 136 -25.95 19.80 4.63
C ILE A 136 -27.00 20.32 5.61
N ASP A 137 -26.83 21.56 6.06
CA ASP A 137 -27.81 22.24 6.91
C ASP A 137 -28.96 22.80 6.05
N ASN A 138 -30.00 21.99 5.83
CA ASN A 138 -31.22 22.43 5.17
C ASN A 138 -32.02 23.39 6.08
N LYS A 139 -31.93 24.70 5.80
CA LYS A 139 -32.96 25.67 6.22
C LYS A 139 -34.00 25.81 5.11
N LEU A 140 -35.18 25.25 5.35
CA LEU A 140 -36.39 25.57 4.60
C LEU A 140 -36.90 26.96 5.02
N THR A 141 -37.40 27.72 4.05
CA THR A 141 -38.21 28.94 4.23
C THR A 141 -39.27 28.92 3.14
#